data_AF-A0A926W1M8-F1
#
_entry.id   AF-A0A926W1M8-F1
#
_cell.length_a   1.000
_cell.length_b   1.000
_cell.length_c   1.000
_cell.angle_alpha   90.00
_cell.angle_beta   90.00
_cell.angle_gamma   90.00
#
_symmetry.space_group_name_H-M   'P 1'
#
loop_
_entity.id
_entity.type
_entity.pdbx_description
1 polymer ?
#
loop_
_entity_poly.entity_id
_entity_poly.type
_entity_poly.pdbx_seq_one_letter_code
_entity_poly.pdbx_strand_id
1 'polypeptide(L)'
;MVENDATRLALKSELLQCIDKLGLQQSLFPIPDESIDKLVRHLESINPIPHALQANYLPSLFGNWQLMYASQGTIVTRQIASIPDFWGAIKIQRVWQTLASGSNTRNILASNSAQLELPILGEWQLQANGHWKWGTDEKTATVSFNSFSIQATKPFGLSNWSFPELKIPVLEFLQKEALWITSYLDEEIRIGRGATDNLFVFRREVTPSI
;
A
#
# COMPACT_ATOMS: atom_id res chain seq x y z
N MET A 1 -25.84 16.02 0.23
CA MET A 1 -25.47 14.58 0.28
C MET A 1 -25.34 14.01 -1.13
N VAL A 2 -26.38 14.03 -1.97
CA VAL A 2 -26.34 13.49 -3.36
C VAL A 2 -25.26 14.13 -4.26
N GLU A 3 -25.06 15.45 -4.15
CA GLU A 3 -24.08 16.19 -4.97
C GLU A 3 -22.62 15.81 -4.68
N ASN A 4 -22.29 15.52 -3.42
CA ASN A 4 -20.96 15.06 -3.02
C ASN A 4 -20.71 13.62 -3.46
N ASP A 5 -21.73 12.76 -3.47
CA ASP A 5 -21.58 11.37 -3.91
C ASP A 5 -21.30 11.27 -5.42
N ALA A 6 -22.04 12.02 -6.24
CA ALA A 6 -21.81 12.09 -7.68
C ALA A 6 -20.42 12.67 -8.01
N THR A 7 -20.05 13.77 -7.34
CA THR A 7 -18.72 14.38 -7.49
C THR A 7 -17.60 13.42 -7.07
N ARG A 8 -17.77 12.70 -5.95
CA ARG A 8 -16.82 11.69 -5.48
C ARG A 8 -16.63 10.57 -6.50
N LEU A 9 -17.73 10.04 -7.05
CA LEU A 9 -17.67 8.99 -8.07
C LEU A 9 -16.94 9.46 -9.34
N ALA A 10 -17.20 10.68 -9.80
CA ALA A 10 -16.51 11.27 -10.95
C ALA A 10 -15.00 11.40 -10.71
N LEU A 11 -14.61 12.01 -9.58
CA LEU A 11 -13.20 12.20 -9.21
C LEU A 11 -12.45 10.88 -9.03
N LYS A 12 -13.09 9.86 -8.43
CA LYS A 12 -12.49 8.52 -8.31
C LYS A 12 -12.26 7.89 -9.68
N SER A 13 -13.25 7.97 -10.55
CA SER A 13 -13.16 7.40 -11.90
C SER A 13 -12.03 8.06 -12.70
N GLU A 14 -11.92 9.40 -12.62
CA GLU A 14 -10.85 10.15 -13.26
C GLU A 14 -9.47 9.80 -12.68
N LEU A 15 -9.34 9.73 -11.35
CA LEU A 15 -8.10 9.33 -10.68
C LEU A 15 -7.63 7.94 -11.13
N LEU A 16 -8.51 6.95 -11.12
CA LEU A 16 -8.18 5.59 -11.55
C LEU A 16 -7.80 5.54 -13.04
N GLN A 17 -8.51 6.25 -13.90
CA GLN A 17 -8.15 6.34 -15.32
C GLN A 17 -6.78 6.98 -15.55
N CYS A 18 -6.43 8.01 -14.79
CA CYS A 18 -5.09 8.63 -14.87
C CYS A 18 -4.00 7.65 -14.43
N ILE A 19 -4.22 6.91 -13.33
CA ILE A 19 -3.28 5.89 -12.86
C ILE A 19 -3.14 4.74 -13.87
N ASP A 20 -4.24 4.25 -14.42
CA ASP A 20 -4.22 3.15 -15.40
C ASP A 20 -3.43 3.51 -16.66
N LYS A 21 -3.47 4.77 -17.10
CA LYS A 21 -2.71 5.27 -18.26
C LYS A 21 -1.19 5.25 -18.05
N LEU A 22 -0.70 5.40 -16.83
CA LEU A 22 0.73 5.33 -16.50
C LEU A 22 1.26 3.88 -16.63
N GLY A 23 0.39 2.90 -16.38
CA GLY A 23 0.79 1.51 -16.22
C GLY A 23 1.48 1.25 -14.87
N LEU A 24 1.59 -0.03 -14.49
CA LEU A 24 1.96 -0.43 -13.13
C LEU A 24 3.33 0.10 -12.68
N GLN A 25 4.36 0.00 -13.51
CA GLN A 25 5.71 0.42 -13.11
C GLN A 25 5.80 1.93 -12.89
N GLN A 26 5.27 2.74 -13.81
CA GLN A 26 5.28 4.19 -13.66
C GLN A 26 4.36 4.64 -12.52
N SER A 27 3.30 3.90 -12.20
CA SER A 27 2.44 4.25 -11.06
C SER A 27 3.11 4.00 -9.71
N LEU A 28 4.00 3.01 -9.62
CA LEU A 28 4.74 2.68 -8.39
C LEU A 28 6.07 3.43 -8.26
N PHE A 29 6.58 3.96 -9.38
CA PHE A 29 7.76 4.81 -9.47
C PHE A 29 7.53 6.01 -10.40
N PRO A 30 6.57 6.88 -10.07
CA PRO A 30 6.20 7.98 -10.95
C PRO A 30 7.27 9.06 -10.95
N ILE A 31 7.39 9.72 -12.10
CA ILE A 31 7.89 11.08 -12.14
C ILE A 31 6.79 11.95 -11.51
N PRO A 32 7.11 12.91 -10.62
CA PRO A 32 6.10 13.73 -9.96
C PRO A 32 5.08 14.32 -10.95
N ASP A 33 3.81 13.97 -10.78
CA ASP A 33 2.69 14.47 -11.58
C ASP A 33 1.70 15.21 -10.69
N GLU A 34 1.60 16.53 -10.87
CA GLU A 34 0.69 17.38 -10.12
C GLU A 34 -0.79 17.09 -10.38
N SER A 35 -1.14 16.47 -11.52
CA SER A 35 -2.54 16.20 -11.88
C SER A 35 -3.18 15.17 -10.95
N ILE A 36 -2.46 14.10 -10.62
CA ILE A 36 -2.90 13.07 -9.67
C ILE A 36 -3.05 13.66 -8.27
N ASP A 37 -2.10 14.47 -7.80
CA ASP A 37 -2.18 15.08 -6.48
C ASP A 37 -3.39 16.05 -6.38
N LYS A 38 -3.69 16.81 -7.43
CA LYS A 38 -4.88 17.69 -7.48
C LYS A 38 -6.19 16.91 -7.33
N LEU A 39 -6.34 15.82 -8.08
CA LEU A 39 -7.51 14.94 -7.97
C LEU A 39 -7.65 14.34 -6.58
N VAL A 40 -6.53 13.89 -6.00
CA VAL A 40 -6.50 13.35 -4.65
C VAL A 40 -6.90 14.40 -3.62
N ARG A 41 -6.36 15.62 -3.67
CA ARG A 41 -6.73 16.68 -2.72
C ARG A 41 -8.21 17.02 -2.79
N HIS A 42 -8.81 16.98 -3.98
CA HIS A 42 -10.25 17.14 -4.12
C HIS A 42 -11.02 16.00 -3.44
N LEU A 43 -10.63 14.74 -3.65
CA LEU A 43 -11.23 13.59 -2.96
C LEU A 43 -11.09 13.70 -1.44
N GLU A 44 -9.90 14.06 -0.94
CA GLU A 44 -9.61 14.25 0.48
C GLU A 44 -10.54 15.32 1.12
N SER A 45 -10.90 16.37 0.37
CA SER A 45 -11.82 17.42 0.84
C SER A 45 -13.27 16.94 1.03
N ILE A 46 -13.67 15.87 0.35
CA ILE A 46 -15.00 15.25 0.42
C ILE A 46 -14.94 13.82 0.99
N ASN A 47 -13.93 13.53 1.81
CA ASN A 47 -13.71 12.22 2.41
C ASN A 47 -14.93 11.78 3.25
N PRO A 48 -15.57 10.64 2.93
CA PRO A 48 -16.72 10.17 3.70
C PRO A 48 -16.34 9.64 5.09
N ILE A 49 -15.07 9.26 5.32
CA ILE A 49 -14.56 8.73 6.59
C ILE A 49 -13.32 9.53 7.03
N PRO A 50 -13.49 10.76 7.59
CA PRO A 50 -12.38 11.63 7.97
C PRO A 50 -11.56 11.13 9.18
N HIS A 51 -12.14 10.25 10.00
CA HIS A 51 -11.50 9.64 11.17
C HIS A 51 -11.44 8.11 11.02
N ALA A 52 -10.66 7.65 10.05
CA ALA A 52 -10.61 6.23 9.68
C ALA A 52 -10.15 5.28 10.81
N LEU A 53 -9.45 5.79 11.82
CA LEU A 53 -8.95 4.99 12.95
C LEU A 53 -9.93 4.94 14.13
N GLN A 54 -11.12 5.56 14.00
CA GLN A 54 -12.20 5.39 14.97
C GLN A 54 -12.71 3.95 15.00
N ALA A 55 -13.09 3.47 16.18
CA ALA A 55 -13.48 2.07 16.39
C ALA A 55 -14.64 1.60 15.48
N ASN A 56 -15.60 2.49 15.16
CA ASN A 56 -16.71 2.21 14.26
C ASN A 56 -16.31 2.12 12.77
N TYR A 57 -15.21 2.77 12.38
CA TYR A 57 -14.72 2.76 10.99
C TYR A 57 -13.50 1.85 10.79
N LEU A 58 -12.85 1.41 11.86
CA LEU A 58 -11.71 0.50 11.83
C LEU A 58 -11.93 -0.75 10.96
N PRO A 59 -13.11 -1.42 10.99
CA PRO A 59 -13.38 -2.55 10.10
C PRO A 59 -13.27 -2.20 8.62
N SER A 60 -13.56 -0.95 8.24
CA SER A 60 -13.43 -0.46 6.87
C SER A 60 -11.97 -0.33 6.44
N LEU A 61 -10.99 -0.35 7.34
CA LEU A 61 -9.57 -0.39 6.97
C LEU A 61 -9.06 -1.82 6.73
N PHE A 62 -9.70 -2.84 7.29
CA PHE A 62 -9.18 -4.20 7.24
C PHE A 62 -9.34 -4.86 5.87
N GLY A 63 -8.50 -5.86 5.63
CA GLY A 63 -8.44 -6.62 4.38
C GLY A 63 -7.23 -6.25 3.52
N ASN A 64 -7.29 -6.66 2.26
CA ASN A 64 -6.21 -6.48 1.29
C ASN A 64 -6.44 -5.23 0.44
N TRP A 65 -5.37 -4.48 0.27
CA TRP A 65 -5.33 -3.22 -0.47
C TRP A 65 -4.21 -3.27 -1.49
N GLN A 66 -4.55 -3.38 -2.77
CA GLN A 66 -3.59 -3.26 -3.86
C GLN A 66 -3.10 -1.81 -3.94
N LEU A 67 -1.79 -1.61 -3.95
CA LEU A 67 -1.19 -0.30 -4.21
C LEU A 67 -1.28 -0.01 -5.70
N MET A 68 -2.00 1.06 -6.04
CA MET A 68 -2.21 1.52 -7.40
C MET A 68 -1.20 2.60 -7.77
N TYR A 69 -0.89 3.53 -6.85
CA TYR A 69 0.01 4.65 -7.10
C TYR A 69 0.82 5.03 -5.85
N ALA A 70 2.08 5.41 -6.02
CA ALA A 70 2.93 5.94 -4.95
C ALA A 70 3.86 7.05 -5.45
N SER A 71 3.66 8.31 -5.04
CA SER A 71 4.38 9.48 -5.60
C SER A 71 5.90 9.46 -5.45
N GLN A 72 6.44 8.68 -4.50
CA GLN A 72 7.88 8.51 -4.28
C GLN A 72 8.27 7.04 -4.06
N GLY A 73 7.42 6.11 -4.51
CA GLY A 73 7.55 4.70 -4.17
C GLY A 73 7.35 4.39 -2.68
N THR A 74 7.39 3.11 -2.33
CA THR A 74 7.23 2.59 -0.97
C THR A 74 8.58 2.25 -0.33
N ILE A 75 8.59 1.87 0.95
CA ILE A 75 9.83 1.36 1.59
C ILE A 75 10.31 0.08 0.90
N VAL A 76 9.38 -0.81 0.51
CA VAL A 76 9.70 -2.05 -0.19
C VAL A 76 10.25 -1.75 -1.59
N THR A 77 9.57 -0.90 -2.35
CA THR A 77 9.96 -0.64 -3.74
C THR A 77 11.23 0.22 -3.84
N ARG A 78 11.51 1.11 -2.88
CA ARG A 78 12.76 1.89 -2.84
C ARG A 78 14.01 1.03 -2.63
N GLN A 79 13.95 0.02 -1.77
CA GLN A 79 15.08 -0.91 -1.57
C GLN A 79 15.40 -1.69 -2.85
N ILE A 80 14.37 -2.03 -3.63
CA ILE A 80 14.55 -2.79 -4.88
C ILE A 80 15.03 -1.87 -6.01
N ALA A 81 14.51 -0.64 -6.09
CA ALA A 81 14.94 0.35 -7.08
C ALA A 81 16.41 0.79 -6.92
N SER A 82 17.01 0.61 -5.73
CA SER A 82 18.44 0.86 -5.51
C SER A 82 19.36 -0.26 -6.05
N ILE A 83 18.80 -1.36 -6.56
CA ILE A 83 19.59 -2.45 -7.16
C ILE A 83 20.00 -2.03 -8.58
N PRO A 84 21.31 -2.09 -8.94
CA PRO A 84 21.77 -1.87 -10.30
C PRO A 84 21.03 -2.77 -11.30
N ASP A 85 20.68 -2.25 -12.48
CA ASP A 85 19.95 -2.95 -13.55
C ASP A 85 18.48 -3.34 -13.26
N PHE A 86 17.89 -2.84 -12.17
CA PHE A 86 16.46 -3.04 -11.84
C PHE A 86 15.52 -2.73 -13.01
N TRP A 87 15.80 -1.65 -13.74
CA TRP A 87 14.95 -1.15 -14.84
C TRP A 87 14.92 -2.04 -16.08
N GLY A 88 15.88 -2.96 -16.26
CA GLY A 88 16.01 -3.77 -17.48
C GLY A 88 15.46 -5.20 -17.38
N ALA A 89 15.35 -5.75 -16.16
CA ALA A 89 15.18 -7.19 -15.97
C ALA A 89 14.05 -7.56 -14.98
N ILE A 90 13.85 -6.76 -13.92
CA ILE A 90 12.97 -7.14 -12.81
C ILE A 90 11.60 -6.51 -13.02
N LYS A 91 10.56 -7.35 -13.09
CA LYS A 91 9.18 -6.88 -13.25
C LYS A 91 8.44 -6.95 -11.93
N ILE A 92 7.97 -5.81 -11.43
CA ILE A 92 6.98 -5.79 -10.34
C ILE A 92 5.65 -6.25 -10.93
N GLN A 93 5.10 -7.35 -10.41
CA GLN A 93 3.80 -7.86 -10.80
C GLN A 93 2.68 -7.21 -9.98
N ARG A 94 2.90 -7.01 -8.68
CA ARG A 94 1.96 -6.31 -7.80
C ARG A 94 2.62 -5.86 -6.49
N VAL A 95 2.02 -4.85 -5.85
CA VAL A 95 2.34 -4.42 -4.49
C VAL A 95 1.02 -4.28 -3.74
N TRP A 96 0.91 -4.84 -2.55
CA TRP A 96 -0.32 -4.76 -1.75
C TRP A 96 -0.01 -4.60 -0.27
N GLN A 97 -1.03 -4.17 0.47
CA GLN A 97 -1.01 -4.04 1.91
C GLN A 97 -2.19 -4.81 2.52
N THR A 98 -1.91 -5.69 3.47
CA THR A 98 -2.94 -6.34 4.28
C THR A 98 -3.00 -5.66 5.64
N LEU A 99 -4.19 -5.24 6.04
CA LEU A 99 -4.46 -4.66 7.36
C LEU A 99 -5.40 -5.58 8.15
N ALA A 100 -5.05 -5.88 9.38
CA ALA A 100 -5.84 -6.74 10.27
C ALA A 100 -5.90 -6.16 11.69
N SER A 101 -6.92 -6.54 12.44
CA SER A 101 -7.03 -6.16 13.85
C SER A 101 -5.84 -6.69 14.64
N GLY A 102 -5.20 -5.82 15.42
CA GLY A 102 -4.25 -6.23 16.45
C GLY A 102 -4.96 -6.81 17.68
N SER A 103 -4.18 -7.39 18.60
CA SER A 103 -4.68 -7.93 19.86
C SER A 103 -5.14 -6.86 20.87
N ASN A 104 -4.77 -5.59 20.67
CA ASN A 104 -5.06 -4.47 21.56
C ASN A 104 -5.92 -3.41 20.84
N THR A 105 -6.69 -2.63 21.59
CA THR A 105 -7.71 -1.67 21.10
C THR A 105 -7.18 -0.49 20.27
N ARG A 106 -5.87 -0.33 20.13
CA ARG A 106 -5.22 0.72 19.31
C ARG A 106 -4.03 0.20 18.52
N ASN A 107 -4.21 -0.97 17.92
CA ASN A 107 -3.18 -1.57 17.09
C ASN A 107 -3.80 -2.20 15.82
N ILE A 108 -3.22 -1.91 14.66
CA ILE A 108 -3.49 -2.61 13.40
C ILE A 108 -2.22 -3.36 13.01
N LEU A 109 -2.35 -4.65 12.73
CA LEU A 109 -1.29 -5.42 12.09
C LEU A 109 -1.25 -5.05 10.61
N ALA A 110 -0.08 -4.69 10.12
CA ALA A 110 0.11 -4.28 8.74
C ALA A 110 1.18 -5.15 8.07
N SER A 111 0.87 -5.62 6.87
CA SER A 111 1.79 -6.38 6.04
C SER A 111 1.86 -5.75 4.66
N ASN A 112 3.02 -5.20 4.30
CA ASN A 112 3.29 -4.65 2.98
C ASN A 112 4.04 -5.68 2.16
N SER A 113 3.48 -6.08 1.03
CA SER A 113 4.05 -7.14 0.19
C SER A 113 4.24 -6.68 -1.24
N ALA A 114 5.24 -7.23 -1.91
CA ALA A 114 5.50 -7.04 -3.32
C ALA A 114 5.80 -8.39 -3.98
N GLN A 115 5.23 -8.61 -5.16
CA GLN A 115 5.51 -9.77 -6.00
C GLN A 115 6.34 -9.31 -7.19
N LEU A 116 7.45 -9.99 -7.38
CA LEU A 116 8.47 -9.69 -8.38
C LEU A 116 8.64 -10.90 -9.28
N GLU A 117 8.87 -10.63 -10.54
CA GLU A 117 9.30 -11.62 -11.52
C GLU A 117 10.75 -11.30 -11.90
N LEU A 118 11.63 -12.24 -11.61
CA LEU A 118 13.05 -12.17 -11.91
C LEU A 118 13.33 -13.06 -13.14
N PRO A 119 14.12 -12.59 -14.12
CA PRO A 119 14.53 -13.43 -15.23
C PRO A 119 15.25 -14.66 -14.71
N ILE A 120 14.89 -15.83 -15.24
CA ILE A 120 15.47 -17.14 -14.88
C ILE A 120 15.08 -17.61 -13.47
N LEU A 121 15.05 -16.73 -12.46
CA LEU A 121 14.77 -17.09 -11.07
C LEU A 121 13.28 -17.20 -10.74
N GLY A 122 12.40 -16.78 -11.64
CA GLY A 122 10.95 -16.94 -11.51
C GLY A 122 10.32 -15.92 -10.56
N GLU A 123 9.25 -16.33 -9.87
CA GLU A 123 8.48 -15.41 -9.01
C GLU A 123 8.98 -15.41 -7.56
N TRP A 124 9.10 -14.20 -7.03
CA TRP A 124 9.55 -13.91 -5.68
C TRP A 124 8.57 -12.99 -4.97
N GLN A 125 8.36 -13.23 -3.68
CA GLN A 125 7.57 -12.39 -2.80
C GLN A 125 8.48 -11.78 -1.74
N LEU A 126 8.39 -10.47 -1.60
CA LEU A 126 8.96 -9.71 -0.49
C LEU A 126 7.83 -9.21 0.39
N GLN A 127 8.03 -9.26 1.71
CA GLN A 127 7.05 -8.78 2.66
C GLN A 127 7.72 -8.04 3.82
N ALA A 128 7.10 -6.96 4.26
CA ALA A 128 7.46 -6.19 5.44
C ALA A 128 6.28 -6.20 6.41
N ASN A 129 6.47 -6.82 7.57
CA ASN A 129 5.45 -6.94 8.60
C ASN A 129 5.69 -5.91 9.70
N GLY A 130 4.60 -5.35 10.19
CA GLY A 130 4.64 -4.20 11.08
C GLY A 130 3.33 -3.98 11.81
N HIS A 131 3.27 -2.87 12.51
CA HIS A 131 2.11 -2.48 13.28
C HIS A 131 1.86 -0.98 13.20
N TRP A 132 0.60 -0.59 13.27
CA TRP A 132 0.18 0.80 13.33
C TRP A 132 -0.39 1.07 14.71
N LYS A 133 0.12 2.10 15.37
CA LYS A 133 -0.41 2.62 16.63
C LYS A 133 -0.93 4.02 16.39
N TRP A 134 -2.03 4.40 17.02
CA TRP A 134 -2.56 5.75 16.90
C TRP A 134 -2.92 6.35 18.24
N GLY A 135 -2.88 7.68 18.27
CA GLY A 135 -3.23 8.49 19.42
C GLY A 135 -4.72 8.82 19.47
N THR A 136 -5.05 9.98 20.03
CA THR A 136 -6.42 10.44 20.24
C THR A 136 -7.01 11.21 19.05
N ASP A 137 -6.21 11.55 18.03
CA ASP A 137 -6.70 12.26 16.85
C ASP A 137 -7.49 11.36 15.88
N GLU A 138 -7.35 10.03 16.07
CA GLU A 138 -8.00 8.97 15.30
C GLU A 138 -7.83 9.11 13.78
N LYS A 139 -6.77 9.81 13.38
CA LYS A 139 -6.46 10.17 12.00
C LYS A 139 -5.03 9.81 11.62
N THR A 140 -4.11 9.95 12.59
CA THR A 140 -2.69 9.73 12.39
C THR A 140 -2.24 8.46 13.10
N ALA A 141 -1.54 7.60 12.37
CA ALA A 141 -0.90 6.42 12.88
C ALA A 141 0.63 6.54 12.79
N THR A 142 1.30 5.98 13.79
CA THR A 142 2.71 5.66 13.76
C THR A 142 2.87 4.23 13.26
N VAL A 143 3.59 4.06 12.15
CA VAL A 143 3.86 2.77 11.50
C VAL A 143 5.29 2.36 11.82
N SER A 144 5.47 1.13 12.28
CA SER A 144 6.78 0.50 12.46
C SER A 144 6.81 -0.87 11.81
N PHE A 145 7.99 -1.28 11.35
CA PHE A 145 8.22 -2.62 10.78
C PHE A 145 9.16 -3.41 11.69
N ASN A 146 8.76 -4.63 12.03
CA ASN A 146 9.48 -5.48 12.96
C ASN A 146 10.11 -6.71 12.28
N SER A 147 9.74 -7.00 11.03
CA SER A 147 10.32 -8.09 10.27
C SER A 147 10.16 -7.88 8.78
N PHE A 148 11.11 -8.45 8.04
CA PHE A 148 11.06 -8.58 6.59
C PHE A 148 11.11 -10.05 6.24
N SER A 149 10.51 -10.43 5.13
CA SER A 149 10.62 -11.78 4.61
C SER A 149 10.75 -11.83 3.10
N ILE A 150 11.36 -12.91 2.64
CA ILE A 150 11.58 -13.21 1.24
C ILE A 150 11.23 -14.67 0.97
N GLN A 151 10.52 -14.93 -0.12
CA GLN A 151 10.13 -16.26 -0.54
C GLN A 151 10.16 -16.37 -2.06
N ALA A 152 10.78 -17.43 -2.61
CA ALA A 152 10.58 -17.78 -4.01
C ALA A 152 9.30 -18.63 -4.13
N THR A 153 8.28 -18.09 -4.79
CA THR A 153 6.95 -18.71 -4.90
C THR A 153 6.78 -19.58 -6.13
N LYS A 154 7.57 -19.32 -7.20
CA LYS A 154 7.67 -20.15 -8.40
C LYS A 154 9.11 -20.13 -8.94
N PRO A 155 10.07 -20.76 -8.26
CA PRO A 155 11.47 -20.70 -8.67
C PRO A 155 11.64 -21.34 -10.05
N PHE A 156 12.41 -20.68 -10.91
CA PHE A 156 12.64 -21.13 -12.30
C PHE A 156 11.36 -21.32 -13.14
N GLY A 157 10.26 -20.65 -12.77
CA GLY A 157 8.97 -20.77 -13.45
C GLY A 157 8.18 -22.04 -13.10
N LEU A 158 8.63 -22.82 -12.11
CA LEU A 158 7.96 -24.05 -11.68
C LEU A 158 6.83 -23.71 -10.71
N SER A 159 5.58 -23.72 -11.18
CA SER A 159 4.38 -23.36 -10.40
C SER A 159 4.09 -24.25 -9.19
N ASN A 160 4.65 -25.47 -9.18
CA ASN A 160 4.40 -26.46 -8.13
C ASN A 160 5.44 -26.41 -7.00
N TRP A 161 6.40 -25.49 -7.09
CA TRP A 161 7.51 -25.38 -6.16
C TRP A 161 7.44 -24.03 -5.46
N SER A 162 7.61 -24.04 -4.14
CA SER A 162 7.82 -22.85 -3.34
C SER A 162 8.92 -23.14 -2.33
N PHE A 163 9.89 -22.25 -2.19
CA PHE A 163 10.86 -22.36 -1.10
C PHE A 163 10.23 -21.89 0.23
N PRO A 164 10.77 -22.36 1.37
CA PRO A 164 10.35 -21.84 2.67
C PRO A 164 10.61 -20.33 2.75
N GLU A 165 9.70 -19.62 3.40
CA GLU A 165 9.85 -18.19 3.65
C GLU A 165 11.02 -17.94 4.61
N LEU A 166 11.97 -17.11 4.19
CA LEU A 166 13.05 -16.64 5.04
C LEU A 166 12.61 -15.35 5.73
N LYS A 167 12.42 -15.41 7.05
CA LYS A 167 12.01 -14.28 7.88
C LYS A 167 13.19 -13.69 8.64
N ILE A 168 13.41 -12.39 8.48
CA ILE A 168 14.49 -11.62 9.08
C ILE A 168 13.85 -10.64 10.08
N PRO A 169 14.03 -10.83 11.40
CA PRO A 169 13.53 -9.90 12.40
C PRO A 169 14.34 -8.60 12.41
N VAL A 170 13.68 -7.48 12.66
CA VAL A 170 14.29 -6.17 12.91
C VAL A 170 14.37 -5.97 14.42
N LEU A 171 15.59 -5.86 14.93
CA LEU A 171 15.84 -5.57 16.34
C LEU A 171 15.13 -4.27 16.74
N GLU A 172 14.50 -4.24 17.92
CA GLU A 172 13.64 -3.13 18.35
C GLU A 172 14.33 -1.76 18.28
N PHE A 173 15.59 -1.67 18.69
CA PHE A 173 16.38 -0.43 18.65
C PHE A 173 16.71 0.07 17.23
N LEU A 174 16.51 -0.76 16.20
CA LEU A 174 16.66 -0.40 14.79
C LEU A 174 15.32 -0.13 14.09
N GLN A 175 14.20 -0.40 14.76
CA GLN A 175 12.88 -0.17 14.17
C GLN A 175 12.69 1.33 13.97
N LYS A 176 12.51 1.73 12.71
CA LYS A 176 12.16 3.10 12.36
C LYS A 176 10.65 3.24 12.38
N GLU A 177 10.20 4.33 12.97
CA GLU A 177 8.81 4.73 12.97
C GLU A 177 8.57 5.80 11.91
N ALA A 178 7.42 5.73 11.25
CA ALA A 178 6.99 6.72 10.27
C ALA A 178 5.54 7.14 10.54
N LEU A 179 5.27 8.42 10.36
CA LEU A 179 3.91 8.96 10.45
C LEU A 179 3.13 8.64 9.18
N TRP A 180 1.91 8.15 9.37
CA TRP A 180 0.97 7.75 8.33
C TRP A 180 -0.40 8.34 8.61
N ILE A 181 -1.01 8.96 7.61
CA ILE A 181 -2.36 9.51 7.68
C ILE A 181 -3.20 8.79 6.64
N THR A 182 -4.34 8.23 7.04
CA THR A 182 -5.37 7.82 6.07
C THR A 182 -6.22 9.05 5.75
N SER A 183 -5.90 9.72 4.65
CA SER A 183 -6.50 11.01 4.28
C SER A 183 -7.84 10.88 3.56
N TYR A 184 -8.09 9.72 2.94
CA TYR A 184 -9.36 9.35 2.32
C TYR A 184 -9.61 7.85 2.51
N LEU A 185 -10.85 7.47 2.81
CA LEU A 185 -11.27 6.07 2.86
C LEU A 185 -12.73 5.93 2.41
N ASP A 186 -12.96 5.03 1.47
CA ASP A 186 -14.29 4.47 1.18
C ASP A 186 -14.22 2.95 0.97
N GLU A 187 -15.31 2.36 0.47
CA GLU A 187 -15.42 0.92 0.23
C GLU A 187 -14.41 0.40 -0.79
N GLU A 188 -13.97 1.21 -1.75
CA GLU A 188 -13.14 0.79 -2.88
C GLU A 188 -11.71 1.35 -2.81
N ILE A 189 -11.55 2.61 -2.41
CA ILE A 189 -10.28 3.33 -2.44
C ILE A 189 -9.88 3.79 -1.04
N ARG A 190 -8.58 3.71 -0.78
CA ARG A 190 -7.94 4.30 0.38
C ARG A 190 -6.74 5.13 -0.06
N ILE A 191 -6.60 6.32 0.53
CA ILE A 191 -5.47 7.21 0.26
C ILE A 191 -4.69 7.41 1.55
N GLY A 192 -3.38 7.24 1.43
CA GLY A 192 -2.41 7.43 2.49
C GLY A 192 -1.48 8.60 2.22
N ARG A 193 -1.16 9.36 3.26
CA ARG A 193 -0.15 10.43 3.25
C ARG A 193 0.95 10.10 4.26
N GLY A 194 2.21 10.20 3.84
CA GLY A 194 3.37 10.12 4.73
C GLY A 194 3.76 11.47 5.33
N ALA A 195 4.69 11.46 6.29
CA ALA A 195 5.18 12.68 6.96
C ALA A 195 5.71 13.78 6.01
N THR A 196 6.22 13.42 4.84
CA THR A 196 6.77 14.34 3.82
C THR A 196 5.79 14.59 2.67
N ASP A 197 4.49 14.46 2.92
CA ASP A 197 3.42 14.57 1.92
C ASP A 197 3.51 13.54 0.77
N ASN A 198 4.17 12.40 1.02
CA ASN A 198 4.19 11.28 0.08
C ASN A 198 2.78 10.72 -0.06
N LEU A 199 2.33 10.53 -1.30
CA LEU A 199 0.99 10.10 -1.64
C LEU A 199 0.98 8.63 -2.03
N PHE A 200 0.04 7.87 -1.45
CA PHE A 200 -0.21 6.47 -1.77
C PHE A 200 -1.70 6.27 -2.05
N VAL A 201 -2.05 5.73 -3.21
CA VAL A 201 -3.43 5.38 -3.57
C VAL A 201 -3.55 3.87 -3.62
N PHE A 202 -4.50 3.33 -2.85
CA PHE A 202 -4.80 1.91 -2.78
C PHE A 202 -6.22 1.63 -3.27
N ARG A 203 -6.38 0.47 -3.90
CA ARG A 203 -7.68 -0.10 -4.23
C ARG A 203 -7.90 -1.37 -3.41
N ARG A 204 -9.10 -1.56 -2.87
CA ARG A 204 -9.44 -2.78 -2.15
C ARG A 204 -9.40 -3.97 -3.10
N GLU A 205 -8.74 -5.05 -2.71
CA GLU A 205 -8.86 -6.31 -3.44
C GLU A 205 -10.24 -6.90 -3.11
N VAL A 206 -11.07 -7.05 -4.13
CA VAL A 206 -12.28 -7.86 -4.02
C VAL A 206 -11.82 -9.30 -3.95
N THR A 207 -11.87 -9.92 -2.77
CA THR A 207 -11.74 -11.38 -2.70
C THR A 207 -12.97 -11.94 -3.43
N PRO A 208 -12.82 -12.72 -4.52
CA PRO A 208 -13.97 -13.37 -5.12
C PRO A 208 -14.63 -14.21 -4.02
N SER A 209 -15.90 -13.99 -3.75
CA SER A 209 -16.69 -14.91 -2.93
C SER A 209 -16.64 -16.26 -3.63
N ILE A 210 -16.04 -17.26 -2.97
CA ILE A 210 -16.02 -18.66 -3.41
C ILE A 210 -17.44 -19.21 -3.33
#